data_AF-A0A2I2KUI8-F1
#
_entry.id   AF-A0A2I2KUI8-F1
#
_cell.length_a   1.000
_cell.length_b   1.000
_cell.length_c   1.000
_cell.angle_alpha   90.00
_cell.angle_beta   90.00
_cell.angle_gamma   90.00
#
_symmetry.space_group_name_H-M   'P 1'
#
loop_
_entity.id
_entity.type
_entity.pdbx_description
1 polymer ?
#
loop_
_entity_poly.entity_id
_entity_poly.type
_entity_poly.pdbx_seq_one_letter_code
_entity_poly.pdbx_strand_id
1 'polypeptide(L)'
;MPASAPRTRTREAEEIRSAVLRAKHPGWKPERLVAFRQSLGWSRATLARRIRRIDPSNVPFTPPMAGELQVMRHERGWSYPGEDWQAAYSHVTGATRVELGFCARLSRGEPSVTAGGLPPGAPVADDGLAQLWTSQSLTTAWQEVMTTVDSSMERRQFIALSGVALTAAAHEWLVADPARLASALAGRRVDAGVVADLTAATDTLRRLDDKLGGQAVFGMVTEQLRVVVGLLRNTSYSQADGQALHGIAAELARLAGWTTYDAGRHGEAQRFYLVGLRAAHEADTPGVAANILRCMAHQARSNGDPGTAIELLRSARAGSRGRLTSTEQAVLAAGLASAYGVAGDRDSALTASDAAYAAIEQSQPDEEPPYLYWAGPYTIAHSVGAALMSTGDPTGAIPHFQTAIDRIGTDLPRDRLGFVLNLAMAHTRADDPDTAIGITREAITTTTVPSSIMADRISEVCQAITATGHPGASELAEHARETV
;
A
#
# COMPACT_ATOMS: atom_id res chain seq x y z
N MET A 1 3.48 45.15 40.00
CA MET A 1 4.29 44.70 38.86
C MET A 1 3.50 43.63 38.11
N PRO A 2 3.35 43.72 36.79
CA PRO A 2 2.43 42.86 36.03
C PRO A 2 3.00 41.45 35.82
N ALA A 3 2.10 40.46 35.79
CA ALA A 3 2.39 39.07 35.48
C ALA A 3 2.64 38.87 33.97
N SER A 4 3.73 38.18 33.61
CA SER A 4 4.11 37.87 32.22
C SER A 4 4.31 36.36 32.01
N ALA A 5 3.25 35.73 31.50
CA ALA A 5 3.13 34.62 30.52
C ALA A 5 4.06 33.38 30.49
N PRO A 6 3.47 32.16 30.44
CA PRO A 6 4.03 30.98 29.76
C PRO A 6 3.35 30.66 28.40
N ARG A 7 2.63 31.61 27.79
CA ARG A 7 1.77 31.35 26.60
C ARG A 7 2.48 31.40 25.23
N THR A 8 3.77 31.69 25.16
CA THR A 8 4.46 32.01 23.89
C THR A 8 5.05 30.78 23.19
N ARG A 9 5.63 29.80 23.92
CA ARG A 9 6.31 28.62 23.33
C ARG A 9 5.38 27.63 22.63
N THR A 10 4.18 27.40 23.14
CA THR A 10 3.17 26.54 22.49
C THR A 10 2.60 27.16 21.23
N ARG A 11 2.40 28.48 21.25
CA ARG A 11 1.88 29.22 20.10
C ARG A 11 2.87 29.22 18.93
N GLU A 12 4.16 29.36 19.20
CA GLU A 12 5.22 29.34 18.18
C GLU A 12 5.34 27.95 17.52
N ALA A 13 5.31 26.87 18.32
CA ALA A 13 5.27 25.50 17.79
C ALA A 13 3.99 25.20 16.98
N GLU A 14 2.84 25.76 17.39
CA GLU A 14 1.56 25.66 16.68
C GLU A 14 1.55 26.48 15.37
N GLU A 15 2.20 27.65 15.35
CA GLU A 15 2.38 28.49 14.17
C GLU A 15 3.32 27.83 13.15
N ILE A 16 4.41 27.20 13.62
CA ILE A 16 5.32 26.39 12.77
C ILE A 16 4.58 25.18 12.18
N ARG A 17 3.82 24.43 13.00
CA ARG A 17 3.01 23.29 12.52
C ARG A 17 1.98 23.75 11.46
N SER A 18 1.32 24.89 11.69
CA SER A 18 0.38 25.45 10.73
C SER A 18 1.08 25.93 9.45
N ALA A 19 2.29 26.48 9.54
CA ALA A 19 3.07 26.90 8.37
C ALA A 19 3.51 25.71 7.51
N VAL A 20 3.97 24.62 8.13
CA VAL A 20 4.34 23.38 7.44
C VAL A 20 3.13 22.76 6.73
N LEU A 21 1.97 22.72 7.37
CA LEU A 21 0.75 22.19 6.74
C LEU A 21 0.25 23.08 5.58
N ARG A 22 0.38 24.41 5.69
CA ARG A 22 0.07 25.33 4.58
C ARG A 22 1.05 25.18 3.41
N ALA A 23 2.31 24.84 3.68
CA ALA A 23 3.29 24.53 2.63
C ALA A 23 2.94 23.21 1.91
N LYS A 24 2.46 22.18 2.64
CA LYS A 24 1.96 20.91 2.07
C LYS A 24 0.67 21.07 1.25
N HIS A 25 -0.12 22.11 1.53
CA HIS A 25 -1.39 22.39 0.84
C HIS A 25 -1.42 23.83 0.28
N PRO A 26 -0.71 24.09 -0.84
CA PRO A 26 -0.64 25.42 -1.43
C PRO A 26 -2.04 25.96 -1.77
N GLY A 27 -2.38 27.11 -1.21
CA GLY A 27 -3.69 27.74 -1.40
C GLY A 27 -4.74 27.45 -0.33
N TRP A 28 -4.43 26.61 0.68
CA TRP A 28 -5.31 26.42 1.83
C TRP A 28 -5.28 27.63 2.78
N LYS A 29 -6.48 28.15 3.07
CA LYS A 29 -6.77 29.34 3.88
C LYS A 29 -7.76 28.98 5.00
N PRO A 30 -7.30 28.36 6.11
CA PRO A 30 -8.17 27.88 7.19
C PRO A 30 -9.01 29.00 7.83
N GLU A 31 -8.55 30.25 7.77
CA GLU A 31 -9.28 31.43 8.22
C GLU A 31 -10.61 31.67 7.47
N ARG A 32 -10.76 31.18 6.23
CA ARG A 32 -12.03 31.31 5.48
C ARG A 32 -13.13 30.42 6.05
N LEU A 33 -12.80 29.22 6.53
CA LEU A 33 -13.76 28.36 7.23
C LEU A 33 -14.25 29.02 8.52
N VAL A 34 -13.36 29.73 9.24
CA VAL A 34 -13.72 30.53 10.43
C VAL A 34 -14.70 31.63 10.05
N ALA A 35 -14.37 32.41 9.02
CA ALA A 35 -15.19 33.53 8.56
C ALA A 35 -16.58 33.07 8.09
N PHE A 36 -16.64 31.95 7.35
CA PHE A 36 -17.90 31.39 6.85
C PHE A 36 -18.77 30.81 7.95
N ARG A 37 -18.18 30.13 8.95
CA ARG A 37 -18.95 29.67 10.12
C ARG A 37 -19.51 30.86 10.91
N GLN A 38 -18.71 31.92 11.08
CA GLN A 38 -19.12 33.12 11.81
C GLN A 38 -20.21 33.91 11.08
N SER A 39 -20.18 34.00 9.74
CA SER A 39 -21.23 34.66 8.97
C SER A 39 -22.59 33.98 9.08
N LEU A 40 -22.61 32.65 9.31
CA LEU A 40 -23.80 31.87 9.59
C LEU A 40 -24.26 31.95 11.06
N GLY A 41 -23.54 32.66 11.93
CA GLY A 41 -23.81 32.77 13.36
C GLY A 41 -23.60 31.46 14.13
N TRP A 42 -22.85 30.50 13.58
CA TRP A 42 -22.70 29.17 14.18
C TRP A 42 -21.51 29.09 15.14
N SER A 43 -21.71 28.44 16.29
CA SER A 43 -20.60 27.96 17.12
C SER A 43 -19.92 26.73 16.49
N ARG A 44 -18.69 26.40 16.90
CA ARG A 44 -18.01 25.18 16.45
C ARG A 44 -18.79 23.92 16.83
N ALA A 45 -19.35 23.88 18.03
CA ALA A 45 -20.28 22.83 18.47
C ALA A 45 -21.51 22.70 17.54
N THR A 46 -22.04 23.81 17.04
CA THR A 46 -23.18 23.81 16.11
C THR A 46 -22.78 23.24 14.76
N LEU A 47 -21.63 23.65 14.22
CA LEU A 47 -21.09 23.10 12.97
C LEU A 47 -20.83 21.59 13.08
N ALA A 48 -20.17 21.14 14.15
CA ALA A 48 -19.93 19.73 14.41
C ALA A 48 -21.23 18.93 14.54
N ARG A 49 -22.24 19.47 15.25
CA ARG A 49 -23.56 18.82 15.39
C ARG A 49 -24.29 18.69 14.06
N ARG A 50 -24.20 19.69 13.19
CA ARG A 50 -24.80 19.64 11.84
C ARG A 50 -24.14 18.58 10.97
N ILE A 51 -22.81 18.45 11.04
CA ILE A 51 -22.09 17.39 10.33
C ILE A 51 -22.51 16.00 10.81
N ARG A 52 -22.65 15.79 12.12
CA ARG A 52 -23.12 14.51 12.68
C ARG A 52 -24.58 14.16 12.35
N ARG A 53 -25.37 15.12 11.84
CA ARG A 53 -26.77 14.92 11.44
C ARG A 53 -26.93 14.66 9.94
N ILE A 54 -25.83 14.65 9.18
CA ILE A 54 -25.87 14.28 7.78
C ILE A 54 -26.26 12.80 7.70
N ASP A 55 -27.33 12.53 6.97
CA ASP A 55 -27.75 11.17 6.67
C ASP A 55 -26.79 10.57 5.62
N PRO A 56 -26.02 9.52 5.96
CA PRO A 56 -25.05 8.92 5.04
C PRO A 56 -25.66 8.43 3.72
N SER A 57 -26.97 8.11 3.68
CA SER A 57 -27.62 7.67 2.43
C SER A 57 -27.87 8.80 1.43
N ASN A 58 -27.81 10.06 1.86
CA ASN A 58 -28.19 11.22 1.05
C ASN A 58 -26.98 12.04 0.57
N VAL A 59 -25.76 11.59 0.88
CA VAL A 59 -24.53 12.26 0.49
C VAL A 59 -23.55 11.26 -0.10
N PRO A 60 -22.70 11.67 -1.06
CA PRO A 60 -21.76 10.77 -1.69
C PRO A 60 -20.45 10.65 -0.90
N PHE A 61 -20.39 11.05 0.37
CA PHE A 61 -19.19 10.97 1.22
C PHE A 61 -19.56 10.40 2.59
N THR A 62 -18.59 9.85 3.33
CA THR A 62 -18.87 9.29 4.66
C THR A 62 -18.90 10.43 5.69
N PRO A 63 -20.04 10.74 6.34
CA PRO A 63 -20.09 11.84 7.30
C PRO A 63 -19.10 11.59 8.45
N PRO A 64 -18.12 12.48 8.67
CA PRO A 64 -17.13 12.25 9.71
C PRO A 64 -17.78 12.38 11.10
N MET A 65 -17.23 11.64 12.07
CA MET A 65 -17.59 11.80 13.47
C MET A 65 -17.09 13.14 14.01
N ALA A 66 -17.84 14.21 13.70
CA ALA A 66 -17.36 15.55 13.91
C ALA A 66 -17.40 15.96 15.37
N GLY A 67 -16.27 16.40 15.93
CA GLY A 67 -16.16 17.00 17.26
C GLY A 67 -15.82 18.49 17.21
N GLU A 68 -16.19 19.26 18.24
CA GLU A 68 -15.85 20.69 18.34
C GLU A 68 -14.34 20.94 18.34
N LEU A 69 -13.57 20.06 19.00
CA LEU A 69 -12.11 20.11 19.01
C LEU A 69 -11.52 19.94 17.60
N GLN A 70 -12.09 19.04 16.80
CA GLN A 70 -11.59 18.79 15.44
C GLN A 70 -11.90 19.96 14.50
N VAL A 71 -13.10 20.55 14.61
CA VAL A 71 -13.45 21.79 13.91
C VAL A 71 -12.48 22.92 14.29
N MET A 72 -12.14 23.06 15.56
CA MET A 72 -11.17 24.05 16.04
C MET A 72 -9.79 23.83 15.43
N ARG A 73 -9.31 22.57 15.34
CA ARG A 73 -8.02 22.23 14.74
C ARG A 73 -7.96 22.59 13.26
N HIS A 74 -9.03 22.33 12.50
CA HIS A 74 -9.10 22.71 11.08
C HIS A 74 -9.09 24.23 10.90
N GLU A 75 -9.88 24.94 11.71
CA GLU A 75 -9.95 26.42 11.70
C GLU A 75 -8.64 27.11 12.08
N ARG A 76 -7.83 26.47 12.94
CA ARG A 76 -6.51 26.99 13.33
C ARG A 76 -5.40 26.56 12.39
N GLY A 77 -5.68 25.74 11.38
CA GLY A 77 -4.66 25.21 10.49
C GLY A 77 -3.76 24.14 11.13
N TRP A 78 -4.17 23.58 12.27
CA TRP A 78 -3.40 22.55 13.01
C TRP A 78 -3.58 21.14 12.45
N SER A 79 -4.61 20.96 11.63
CA SER A 79 -4.91 19.73 10.91
C SER A 79 -5.58 20.12 9.62
N TYR A 80 -5.16 19.50 8.52
CA TYR A 80 -5.82 19.67 7.24
C TYR A 80 -7.08 18.80 7.22
N PRO A 81 -8.28 19.37 6.93
CA PRO A 81 -9.48 18.57 6.79
C PRO A 81 -9.36 17.69 5.55
N GLY A 82 -9.47 16.36 5.73
CA GLY A 82 -9.55 15.39 4.63
C GLY A 82 -10.80 15.56 3.76
N GLU A 83 -10.92 14.76 2.71
CA GLU A 83 -11.97 14.94 1.69
C GLU A 83 -13.40 14.87 2.28
N ASP A 84 -13.68 13.89 3.14
CA ASP A 84 -14.98 13.77 3.83
C ASP A 84 -15.30 14.96 4.73
N TRP A 85 -14.29 15.54 5.38
CA TRP A 85 -14.46 16.74 6.20
C TRP A 85 -14.77 17.96 5.34
N GLN A 86 -14.07 18.15 4.22
CA GLN A 86 -14.32 19.25 3.30
C GLN A 86 -15.71 19.12 2.65
N ALA A 87 -16.09 17.91 2.25
CA ALA A 87 -17.41 17.61 1.70
C ALA A 87 -18.51 17.85 2.74
N ALA A 88 -18.30 17.42 3.99
CA ALA A 88 -19.21 17.70 5.10
C ALA A 88 -19.35 19.20 5.37
N TYR A 89 -18.25 19.96 5.38
CA TYR A 89 -18.31 21.42 5.53
C TYR A 89 -19.05 22.09 4.38
N SER A 90 -18.79 21.70 3.14
CA SER A 90 -19.51 22.23 1.97
C SER A 90 -20.99 21.87 2.00
N HIS A 91 -21.33 20.64 2.38
CA HIS A 91 -22.72 20.18 2.45
C HIS A 91 -23.52 20.95 3.52
N VAL A 92 -22.97 21.10 4.73
CA VAL A 92 -23.71 21.78 5.81
C VAL A 92 -23.75 23.30 5.65
N THR A 93 -22.76 23.90 4.99
CA THR A 93 -22.70 25.37 4.81
C THR A 93 -23.30 25.85 3.49
N GLY A 94 -23.42 24.96 2.48
CA GLY A 94 -23.83 25.30 1.12
C GLY A 94 -22.75 26.00 0.30
N ALA A 95 -21.54 26.20 0.83
CA ALA A 95 -20.44 26.85 0.13
C ALA A 95 -19.52 25.86 -0.58
N THR A 96 -18.89 26.34 -1.66
CA THR A 96 -17.86 25.60 -2.39
C THR A 96 -16.59 25.44 -1.56
N ARG A 97 -15.79 24.40 -1.86
CA ARG A 97 -14.53 24.13 -1.16
C ARG A 97 -13.59 25.33 -1.19
N VAL A 98 -13.54 26.06 -2.31
CA VAL A 98 -12.69 27.24 -2.51
C VAL A 98 -13.16 28.43 -1.68
N GLU A 99 -14.47 28.62 -1.53
CA GLU A 99 -15.06 29.67 -0.66
C GLU A 99 -14.75 29.41 0.82
N LEU A 100 -14.77 28.14 1.23
CA LEU A 100 -14.36 27.71 2.57
C LEU A 100 -12.84 27.75 2.80
N GLY A 101 -12.07 28.10 1.76
CA GLY A 101 -10.62 28.25 1.81
C GLY A 101 -9.84 26.96 1.63
N PHE A 102 -10.45 25.88 1.16
CA PHE A 102 -9.71 24.68 0.75
C PHE A 102 -9.05 24.89 -0.62
N CYS A 103 -7.97 24.15 -0.88
CA CYS A 103 -7.25 24.23 -2.15
C CYS A 103 -8.18 23.91 -3.33
N ALA A 104 -8.21 24.79 -4.33
CA ALA A 104 -8.68 24.41 -5.66
C ALA A 104 -7.70 23.39 -6.22
N ARG A 105 -8.18 22.24 -6.74
CA ARG A 105 -7.31 21.27 -7.42
C ARG A 105 -6.51 22.03 -8.49
N LEU A 106 -5.17 22.03 -8.38
CA LEU A 106 -4.32 22.37 -9.53
C LEU A 106 -4.45 21.20 -10.50
N SER A 107 -5.06 21.47 -11.66
CA SER A 107 -5.18 20.51 -12.75
C SER A 107 -3.79 20.12 -13.26
N ARG A 108 -3.23 19.03 -12.75
CA ARG A 108 -2.56 18.01 -13.57
C ARG A 108 -3.44 16.78 -13.50
N GLY A 109 -3.93 16.37 -14.67
CA GLY A 109 -5.09 15.49 -14.80
C GLY A 109 -4.81 14.06 -14.33
N GLU A 110 -5.54 13.62 -13.32
CA GLU A 110 -6.66 12.67 -13.42
C GLU A 110 -7.40 12.64 -12.05
N PRO A 111 -8.67 12.18 -12.00
CA PRO A 111 -9.56 12.43 -10.87
C PRO A 111 -9.22 11.58 -9.63
N SER A 112 -9.14 12.19 -8.44
CA SER A 112 -9.29 11.42 -7.20
C SER A 112 -10.74 10.95 -7.09
N VAL A 113 -10.90 9.64 -6.98
CA VAL A 113 -12.15 8.96 -6.64
C VAL A 113 -12.38 9.18 -5.14
N THR A 114 -12.99 10.30 -4.80
CA THR A 114 -13.97 10.33 -3.71
C THR A 114 -15.34 10.19 -4.35
N ALA A 115 -16.19 9.36 -3.74
CA ALA A 115 -17.55 9.14 -4.20
C ALA A 115 -18.25 10.48 -4.46
N GLY A 116 -18.62 10.66 -5.72
CA GLY A 116 -18.89 11.96 -6.30
C GLY A 116 -18.78 11.79 -7.80
N GLY A 117 -19.68 10.96 -8.34
CA GLY A 117 -19.83 10.69 -9.76
C GLY A 117 -18.52 10.40 -10.47
N LEU A 118 -18.22 9.11 -10.68
CA LEU A 118 -17.32 8.73 -11.76
C LEU A 118 -17.64 9.59 -12.99
N PRO A 119 -16.62 10.10 -13.72
CA PRO A 119 -16.89 10.69 -15.03
C PRO A 119 -17.79 9.69 -15.77
N PRO A 120 -18.91 10.13 -16.36
CA PRO A 120 -19.90 9.20 -16.92
C PRO A 120 -19.20 8.18 -17.83
N GLY A 121 -19.14 6.92 -17.38
CA GLY A 121 -18.49 5.82 -18.09
C GLY A 121 -17.15 5.30 -17.55
N ALA A 122 -16.52 5.90 -16.52
CA ALA A 122 -15.40 5.24 -15.84
C ALA A 122 -15.95 4.16 -14.89
N PRO A 123 -15.42 2.92 -14.92
CA PRO A 123 -15.88 1.88 -14.00
C PRO A 123 -15.57 2.27 -12.54
N VAL A 124 -16.23 1.67 -11.55
CA VAL A 124 -15.78 1.64 -10.13
C VAL A 124 -14.80 0.45 -9.93
N ALA A 125 -14.07 0.35 -8.83
CA ALA A 125 -13.18 -0.80 -8.58
C ALA A 125 -13.93 -2.13 -8.50
N ASP A 126 -15.19 -2.13 -8.06
CA ASP A 126 -16.09 -3.28 -7.97
C ASP A 126 -16.97 -3.50 -9.22
N ASP A 127 -16.78 -2.69 -10.26
CA ASP A 127 -17.53 -2.84 -11.50
C ASP A 127 -17.23 -4.20 -12.15
N GLY A 128 -18.29 -4.85 -12.65
CA GLY A 128 -18.21 -6.20 -13.20
C GLY A 128 -17.98 -7.32 -12.17
N LEU A 129 -17.94 -7.07 -10.85
CA LEU A 129 -17.86 -8.16 -9.83
C LEU A 129 -19.07 -9.11 -9.85
N ALA A 130 -20.23 -8.62 -10.29
CA ALA A 130 -21.45 -9.43 -10.41
C ALA A 130 -21.44 -10.42 -11.61
N GLN A 131 -20.44 -10.33 -12.50
CA GLN A 131 -20.32 -11.24 -13.63
C GLN A 131 -19.80 -12.60 -13.19
N LEU A 132 -20.32 -13.67 -13.80
CA LEU A 132 -19.78 -15.02 -13.61
C LEU A 132 -18.30 -15.05 -14.01
N TRP A 133 -17.49 -15.79 -13.25
CA TRP A 133 -16.07 -15.96 -13.55
C TRP A 133 -15.95 -16.91 -14.74
N THR A 134 -15.62 -16.34 -15.90
CA THR A 134 -15.42 -17.05 -17.16
C THR A 134 -14.23 -16.42 -17.88
N SER A 135 -13.61 -17.16 -18.80
CA SER A 135 -12.49 -16.63 -19.60
C SER A 135 -12.89 -15.38 -20.42
N GLN A 136 -14.16 -15.28 -20.82
CA GLN A 136 -14.71 -14.10 -21.51
C GLN A 136 -14.83 -12.89 -20.57
N SER A 137 -15.39 -13.05 -19.37
CA SER A 137 -15.51 -11.94 -18.40
C SER A 137 -14.16 -11.49 -17.86
N LEU A 138 -13.18 -12.40 -17.75
CA LEU A 138 -11.79 -12.08 -17.47
C LEU A 138 -11.20 -11.18 -18.57
N THR A 139 -11.45 -11.50 -19.83
CA THR A 139 -10.97 -10.71 -20.98
C THR A 139 -11.54 -9.30 -20.99
N THR A 140 -12.84 -9.14 -20.72
CA THR A 140 -13.48 -7.82 -20.64
C THR A 140 -12.89 -6.98 -19.52
N ALA A 141 -12.75 -7.54 -18.31
CA ALA A 141 -12.15 -6.84 -17.18
C ALA A 141 -10.68 -6.45 -17.45
N TRP A 142 -9.92 -7.28 -18.18
CA TRP A 142 -8.58 -6.91 -18.62
C TRP A 142 -8.56 -5.66 -19.50
N GLN A 143 -9.46 -5.59 -20.49
CA GLN A 143 -9.50 -4.45 -21.41
C GLN A 143 -9.81 -3.15 -20.66
N GLU A 144 -10.74 -3.19 -19.72
CA GLU A 144 -11.09 -2.04 -18.88
C GLU A 144 -9.89 -1.53 -18.06
N VAL A 145 -9.16 -2.45 -17.42
CA VAL A 145 -7.94 -2.08 -16.67
C VAL A 145 -6.89 -1.46 -17.59
N MET A 146 -6.62 -2.08 -18.75
CA MET A 146 -5.60 -1.59 -19.68
C MET A 146 -5.96 -0.24 -20.30
N THR A 147 -7.24 -0.01 -20.63
CA THR A 147 -7.68 1.30 -21.14
C THR A 147 -7.50 2.42 -20.13
N THR A 148 -7.62 2.12 -18.82
CA THR A 148 -7.35 3.07 -17.73
C THR A 148 -5.85 3.34 -17.60
N VAL A 149 -5.01 2.31 -17.74
CA VAL A 149 -3.54 2.48 -17.74
C VAL A 149 -3.10 3.38 -18.91
N ASP A 150 -3.60 3.11 -20.12
CA ASP A 150 -3.24 3.85 -21.34
C ASP A 150 -3.69 5.32 -21.30
N SER A 151 -4.76 5.65 -20.56
CA SER A 151 -5.16 7.05 -20.33
C SER A 151 -4.31 7.75 -19.27
N SER A 152 -3.90 7.03 -18.23
CA SER A 152 -3.11 7.55 -17.10
C SER A 152 -1.60 7.70 -17.38
N MET A 153 -1.07 6.95 -18.36
CA MET A 153 0.32 7.08 -18.78
C MET A 153 0.50 8.37 -19.59
N GLU A 154 0.97 9.44 -18.93
CA GLU A 154 1.54 10.60 -19.62
C GLU A 154 2.61 10.10 -20.61
N ARG A 155 2.34 10.26 -21.91
CA ARG A 155 3.22 9.79 -22.98
C ARG A 155 4.62 10.36 -22.80
N ARG A 156 5.58 9.47 -22.51
CA ARG A 156 7.05 9.65 -22.45
C ARG A 156 7.59 10.36 -21.20
N GLN A 157 7.80 9.59 -20.14
CA GLN A 157 8.93 9.81 -19.24
C GLN A 157 9.90 8.64 -19.40
N PHE A 158 10.98 8.85 -20.14
CA PHE A 158 12.09 7.90 -20.22
C PHE A 158 12.95 8.09 -18.96
N ILE A 159 12.87 7.15 -18.02
CA ILE A 159 13.85 7.04 -16.93
C ILE A 159 15.10 6.38 -17.54
N ALA A 160 16.29 6.93 -17.27
CA ALA A 160 17.53 6.28 -17.66
C ALA A 160 17.63 4.91 -16.96
N LEU A 161 17.81 3.83 -17.73
CA LEU A 161 17.99 2.48 -17.17
C LEU A 161 19.25 2.48 -16.29
N SER A 162 19.09 2.11 -15.02
CA SER A 162 20.22 1.93 -14.09
C SER A 162 20.92 0.59 -14.36
N GLY A 163 22.13 0.42 -13.81
CA GLY A 163 22.97 -0.77 -14.06
C GLY A 163 22.29 -2.12 -13.78
N VAL A 164 21.38 -2.18 -12.80
CA VAL A 164 20.61 -3.40 -12.48
C VAL A 164 19.54 -3.71 -13.54
N ALA A 165 18.86 -2.68 -14.06
CA ALA A 165 17.91 -2.85 -15.16
C ALA A 165 18.62 -3.23 -16.47
N LEU A 166 19.83 -2.70 -16.71
CA LEU A 166 20.67 -3.06 -17.85
C LEU A 166 21.15 -4.52 -17.81
N THR A 167 21.54 -5.03 -16.62
CA THR A 167 21.95 -6.43 -16.48
C THR A 167 20.76 -7.39 -16.53
N ALA A 168 19.58 -7.01 -16.06
CA ALA A 168 18.35 -7.78 -16.25
C ALA A 168 18.00 -7.92 -17.74
N ALA A 169 18.08 -6.84 -18.53
CA ALA A 169 17.89 -6.89 -19.98
C ALA A 169 18.95 -7.76 -20.69
N ALA A 170 20.21 -7.74 -20.22
CA ALA A 170 21.26 -8.62 -20.73
C ALA A 170 21.04 -10.10 -20.37
N HIS A 171 20.49 -10.38 -19.18
CA HIS A 171 20.13 -11.74 -18.76
C HIS A 171 18.91 -12.26 -19.54
N GLU A 172 17.91 -11.41 -19.74
CA GLU A 172 16.74 -11.72 -20.58
C GLU A 172 17.16 -11.97 -22.03
N TRP A 173 18.12 -11.22 -22.58
CA TRP A 173 18.72 -11.49 -23.90
C TRP A 173 19.44 -12.85 -24.01
N LEU A 174 20.02 -13.34 -22.90
CA LEU A 174 20.71 -14.63 -22.84
C LEU A 174 19.75 -15.83 -22.66
N VAL A 175 18.62 -15.61 -21.98
CA VAL A 175 17.70 -16.68 -21.56
C VAL A 175 16.47 -16.79 -22.45
N ALA A 176 15.91 -15.67 -22.90
CA ALA A 176 14.74 -15.66 -23.77
C ALA A 176 15.16 -15.96 -25.23
N ASP A 177 14.33 -16.73 -25.95
CA ASP A 177 14.42 -16.84 -27.41
C ASP A 177 13.41 -15.87 -28.04
N PRO A 178 13.81 -14.65 -28.45
CA PRO A 178 12.88 -13.65 -28.96
C PRO A 178 12.17 -14.12 -30.22
N ALA A 179 12.77 -15.04 -31.00
CA ALA A 179 12.17 -15.58 -32.21
C ALA A 179 11.00 -16.54 -31.88
N ARG A 180 11.07 -17.26 -30.76
CA ARG A 180 9.99 -18.12 -30.28
C ARG A 180 8.76 -17.30 -29.91
N LEU A 181 8.92 -16.30 -29.03
CA LEU A 181 7.85 -15.41 -28.59
C LEU A 181 7.27 -14.59 -29.75
N ALA A 182 8.12 -13.99 -30.59
CA ALA A 182 7.67 -13.24 -31.76
C ALA A 182 6.83 -14.09 -32.71
N SER A 183 7.14 -15.39 -32.81
CA SER A 183 6.37 -16.26 -33.69
C SER A 183 5.07 -16.78 -33.11
N ALA A 184 5.00 -16.97 -31.78
CA ALA A 184 3.74 -17.19 -31.10
C ALA A 184 2.81 -15.97 -31.29
N LEU A 185 3.34 -14.76 -31.13
CA LEU A 185 2.61 -13.51 -31.40
C LEU A 185 2.19 -13.36 -32.87
N ALA A 186 2.95 -13.93 -33.81
CA ALA A 186 2.60 -13.99 -35.23
C ALA A 186 1.58 -15.10 -35.58
N GLY A 187 0.94 -15.73 -34.59
CA GLY A 187 -0.14 -16.69 -34.77
C GLY A 187 0.27 -18.16 -34.75
N ARG A 188 1.52 -18.49 -34.42
CA ARG A 188 1.90 -19.88 -34.11
C ARG A 188 1.35 -20.29 -32.74
N ARG A 189 1.14 -21.59 -32.56
CA ARG A 189 0.67 -22.17 -31.29
C ARG A 189 1.67 -21.85 -30.17
N VAL A 190 1.18 -21.39 -29.02
CA VAL A 190 2.01 -21.25 -27.81
C VAL A 190 2.42 -22.64 -27.33
N ASP A 191 3.70 -22.79 -27.00
CA ASP A 191 4.28 -24.02 -26.46
C ASP A 191 4.88 -23.79 -25.06
N ALA A 192 5.31 -24.88 -24.44
CA ALA A 192 5.93 -24.87 -23.11
C ALA A 192 7.19 -23.99 -23.02
N GLY A 193 7.89 -23.77 -24.14
CA GLY A 193 9.06 -22.89 -24.17
C GLY A 193 8.68 -21.42 -23.99
N VAL A 194 7.62 -20.97 -24.68
CA VAL A 194 7.07 -19.61 -24.49
C VAL A 194 6.59 -19.41 -23.05
N VAL A 195 5.94 -20.41 -22.47
CA VAL A 195 5.51 -20.38 -21.06
C VAL A 195 6.71 -20.26 -20.11
N ALA A 196 7.78 -21.01 -20.36
CA ALA A 196 9.00 -20.96 -19.56
C ALA A 196 9.67 -19.57 -19.64
N ASP A 197 9.79 -19.00 -20.85
CA ASP A 197 10.38 -17.68 -21.07
C ASP A 197 9.59 -16.59 -20.32
N LEU A 198 8.25 -16.62 -20.42
CA LEU A 198 7.38 -15.66 -19.73
C LEU A 198 7.42 -15.83 -18.20
N THR A 199 7.59 -17.06 -17.71
CA THR A 199 7.75 -17.34 -16.28
C THR A 199 9.06 -16.73 -15.77
N ALA A 200 10.18 -16.97 -16.46
CA ALA A 200 11.49 -16.42 -16.11
C ALA A 200 11.53 -14.88 -16.14
N ALA A 201 10.87 -14.28 -17.13
CA ALA A 201 10.71 -12.83 -17.20
C ALA A 201 9.88 -12.29 -16.02
N THR A 202 8.79 -12.98 -15.64
CA THR A 202 7.98 -12.60 -14.47
C THR A 202 8.80 -12.69 -13.17
N ASP A 203 9.61 -13.73 -12.99
CA ASP A 203 10.52 -13.87 -11.84
C ASP A 203 11.53 -12.71 -11.76
N THR A 204 12.03 -12.27 -12.92
CA THR A 204 12.95 -11.13 -13.01
C THR A 204 12.27 -9.83 -12.59
N LEU A 205 11.03 -9.58 -13.04
CA LEU A 205 10.28 -8.39 -12.65
C LEU A 205 9.99 -8.34 -11.15
N ARG A 206 9.68 -9.48 -10.50
CA ARG A 206 9.49 -9.52 -9.04
C ARG A 206 10.77 -9.06 -8.32
N ARG A 207 11.93 -9.59 -8.69
CA ARG A 207 13.23 -9.20 -8.09
C ARG A 207 13.65 -7.76 -8.41
N LEU A 208 13.19 -7.19 -9.52
CA LEU A 208 13.43 -5.79 -9.86
C LEU A 208 12.59 -4.85 -9.00
N ASP A 209 11.36 -5.20 -8.64
CA ASP A 209 10.50 -4.43 -7.73
C ASP A 209 11.19 -4.18 -6.38
N ASP A 210 11.79 -5.23 -5.79
CA ASP A 210 12.49 -5.14 -4.51
C ASP A 210 13.68 -4.17 -4.53
N LYS A 211 14.33 -4.02 -5.70
CA LYS A 211 15.55 -3.22 -5.87
C LYS A 211 15.28 -1.79 -6.32
N LEU A 212 14.32 -1.60 -7.23
CA LEU A 212 14.05 -0.33 -7.90
C LEU A 212 12.77 0.36 -7.37
N GLY A 213 11.92 -0.38 -6.65
CA GLY A 213 10.61 0.05 -6.22
C GLY A 213 9.54 -0.06 -7.31
N GLY A 214 8.28 -0.17 -6.87
CA GLY A 214 7.17 -0.54 -7.74
C GLY A 214 6.88 0.41 -8.90
N GLN A 215 7.08 1.71 -8.70
CA GLN A 215 6.88 2.69 -9.78
C GLN A 215 7.84 2.51 -10.95
N ALA A 216 9.08 2.09 -10.69
CA ALA A 216 10.08 1.91 -11.74
C ALA A 216 9.77 0.69 -12.64
N VAL A 217 9.13 -0.34 -12.08
CA VAL A 217 8.84 -1.59 -12.80
C VAL A 217 7.40 -1.66 -13.36
N PHE A 218 6.49 -0.81 -12.90
CA PHE A 218 5.06 -0.84 -13.28
C PHE A 218 4.82 -0.90 -14.80
N GLY A 219 5.55 -0.08 -15.57
CA GLY A 219 5.44 -0.10 -17.04
C GLY A 219 5.85 -1.45 -17.65
N MET A 220 6.94 -2.06 -17.17
CA MET A 220 7.40 -3.37 -17.64
C MET A 220 6.40 -4.48 -17.28
N VAL A 221 5.87 -4.44 -16.06
CA VAL A 221 4.86 -5.39 -15.58
C VAL A 221 3.59 -5.34 -16.40
N THR A 222 3.08 -4.13 -16.67
CA THR A 222 1.83 -3.95 -17.43
C THR A 222 2.00 -4.31 -18.91
N GLU A 223 3.14 -4.03 -19.52
CA GLU A 223 3.43 -4.47 -20.89
C GLU A 223 3.56 -5.99 -21.00
N GLN A 224 4.28 -6.64 -20.07
CA GLN A 224 4.37 -8.09 -20.07
C GLN A 224 3.00 -8.74 -19.85
N LEU A 225 2.18 -8.18 -18.96
CA LEU A 225 0.80 -8.63 -18.76
C LEU A 225 -0.03 -8.49 -20.05
N ARG A 226 0.12 -7.38 -20.79
CA ARG A 226 -0.54 -7.16 -22.09
C ARG A 226 -0.12 -8.21 -23.11
N VAL A 227 1.15 -8.58 -23.17
CA VAL A 227 1.66 -9.67 -24.03
C VAL A 227 1.00 -11.00 -23.69
N VAL A 228 0.99 -11.39 -22.40
CA VAL A 228 0.40 -12.65 -21.93
C VAL A 228 -1.10 -12.71 -22.24
N VAL A 229 -1.84 -11.63 -21.97
CA VAL A 229 -3.28 -11.53 -22.31
C VAL A 229 -3.49 -11.59 -23.83
N GLY A 230 -2.61 -10.97 -24.62
CA GLY A 230 -2.62 -11.06 -26.09
C GLY A 230 -2.49 -12.50 -26.58
N LEU A 231 -1.60 -13.29 -25.97
CA LEU A 231 -1.43 -14.71 -26.26
C LEU A 231 -2.69 -15.51 -25.90
N LEU A 232 -3.22 -15.32 -24.69
CA LEU A 232 -4.45 -15.99 -24.22
C LEU A 232 -5.65 -15.77 -25.14
N ARG A 233 -5.72 -14.62 -25.81
CA ARG A 233 -6.84 -14.24 -26.69
C ARG A 233 -6.67 -14.67 -28.15
N ASN A 234 -5.45 -14.49 -28.68
CA ASN A 234 -5.23 -14.47 -30.13
C ASN A 234 -4.46 -15.67 -30.64
N THR A 235 -4.06 -16.60 -29.77
CA THR A 235 -3.26 -17.77 -30.14
C THR A 235 -3.94 -19.07 -29.73
N SER A 236 -3.54 -20.16 -30.37
CA SER A 236 -3.93 -21.50 -29.94
C SER A 236 -2.91 -22.04 -28.94
N TYR A 237 -3.37 -22.80 -27.94
CA TYR A 237 -2.53 -23.43 -26.91
C TYR A 237 -3.12 -24.77 -26.48
N SER A 238 -2.34 -25.55 -25.72
CA SER A 238 -2.89 -26.70 -25.00
C SER A 238 -3.62 -26.24 -23.75
N GLN A 239 -4.46 -27.09 -23.16
CA GLN A 239 -5.10 -26.77 -21.88
C GLN A 239 -4.07 -26.47 -20.78
N ALA A 240 -2.98 -27.25 -20.74
CA ALA A 240 -1.91 -27.06 -19.75
C ALA A 240 -1.17 -25.72 -19.95
N ASP A 241 -0.83 -25.37 -21.19
CA ASP A 241 -0.15 -24.10 -21.49
C ASP A 241 -1.07 -22.90 -21.22
N GLY A 242 -2.36 -23.02 -21.55
CA GLY A 242 -3.37 -22.00 -21.23
C GLY A 242 -3.51 -21.77 -19.73
N GLN A 243 -3.57 -22.85 -18.94
CA GLN A 243 -3.61 -22.78 -17.48
C GLN A 243 -2.35 -22.10 -16.92
N ALA A 244 -1.16 -22.43 -17.44
CA ALA A 244 0.09 -21.80 -17.05
C ALA A 244 0.13 -20.30 -17.42
N LEU A 245 -0.33 -19.92 -18.63
CA LEU A 245 -0.45 -18.52 -19.05
C LEU A 245 -1.41 -17.73 -18.14
N HIS A 246 -2.54 -18.31 -17.73
CA HIS A 246 -3.43 -17.70 -16.74
C HIS A 246 -2.74 -17.50 -15.38
N GLY A 247 -1.90 -18.46 -14.95
CA GLY A 247 -1.10 -18.34 -13.74
C GLY A 247 -0.09 -17.20 -13.81
N ILE A 248 0.61 -17.06 -14.95
CA ILE A 248 1.53 -15.95 -15.21
C ILE A 248 0.78 -14.62 -15.21
N ALA A 249 -0.38 -14.55 -15.88
CA ALA A 249 -1.22 -13.35 -15.89
C ALA A 249 -1.68 -12.97 -14.47
N ALA A 250 -2.04 -13.94 -13.63
CA ALA A 250 -2.43 -13.68 -12.24
C ALA A 250 -1.28 -13.10 -11.40
N GLU A 251 -0.07 -13.61 -11.57
CA GLU A 251 1.12 -13.12 -10.87
C GLU A 251 1.54 -11.72 -11.33
N LEU A 252 1.51 -11.45 -12.64
CA LEU A 252 1.78 -10.12 -13.19
C LEU A 252 0.70 -9.12 -12.74
N ALA A 253 -0.56 -9.53 -12.69
CA ALA A 253 -1.65 -8.73 -12.16
C ALA A 253 -1.48 -8.39 -10.68
N ARG A 254 -1.11 -9.38 -9.87
CA ARG A 254 -0.78 -9.17 -8.46
C ARG A 254 0.34 -8.14 -8.31
N LEU A 255 1.40 -8.25 -9.12
CA LEU A 255 2.53 -7.33 -9.10
C LEU A 255 2.10 -5.92 -9.56
N ALA A 256 1.31 -5.80 -10.62
CA ALA A 256 0.73 -4.52 -11.05
C ALA A 256 -0.13 -3.87 -9.95
N GLY A 257 -0.93 -4.68 -9.24
CA GLY A 257 -1.70 -4.22 -8.10
C GLY A 257 -0.83 -3.75 -6.94
N TRP A 258 0.23 -4.49 -6.61
CA TRP A 258 1.19 -4.10 -5.57
C TRP A 258 1.90 -2.78 -5.88
N THR A 259 2.40 -2.64 -7.10
CA THR A 259 3.14 -1.46 -7.54
C THR A 259 2.26 -0.20 -7.63
N THR A 260 0.97 -0.35 -7.98
CA THR A 260 -0.01 0.74 -7.96
C THR A 260 -0.49 1.08 -6.56
N TYR A 261 -0.61 0.09 -5.68
CA TYR A 261 -0.86 0.30 -4.25
C TYR A 261 0.26 1.14 -3.61
N ASP A 262 1.53 0.77 -3.85
CA ASP A 262 2.70 1.51 -3.38
C ASP A 262 2.73 2.95 -3.91
N ALA A 263 2.11 3.20 -5.08
CA ALA A 263 1.94 4.52 -5.66
C ALA A 263 0.85 5.38 -5.01
N GLY A 264 0.06 4.82 -4.08
CA GLY A 264 -1.18 5.41 -3.57
C GLY A 264 -2.38 5.33 -4.53
N ARG A 265 -2.28 4.60 -5.66
CA ARG A 265 -3.35 4.41 -6.65
C ARG A 265 -4.28 3.27 -6.23
N HIS A 266 -4.91 3.39 -5.06
CA HIS A 266 -5.63 2.30 -4.39
C HIS A 266 -6.76 1.65 -5.21
N GLY A 267 -7.57 2.43 -5.93
CA GLY A 267 -8.67 1.89 -6.74
C GLY A 267 -8.19 1.08 -7.95
N GLU A 268 -7.09 1.51 -8.56
CA GLU A 268 -6.47 0.75 -9.66
C GLU A 268 -5.80 -0.53 -9.14
N ALA A 269 -5.15 -0.46 -7.98
CA ALA A 269 -4.60 -1.63 -7.31
C ALA A 269 -5.68 -2.72 -7.10
N GLN A 270 -6.84 -2.32 -6.58
CA GLN A 270 -7.98 -3.21 -6.40
C GLN A 270 -8.43 -3.85 -7.71
N ARG A 271 -8.48 -3.10 -8.81
CA ARG A 271 -8.80 -3.67 -10.12
C ARG A 271 -7.81 -4.74 -10.53
N PHE A 272 -6.51 -4.44 -10.49
CA PHE A 272 -5.48 -5.40 -10.84
C PHE A 272 -5.58 -6.67 -9.98
N TYR A 273 -5.82 -6.53 -8.67
CA TYR A 273 -6.05 -7.68 -7.80
C TYR A 273 -7.29 -8.49 -8.19
N LEU A 274 -8.42 -7.84 -8.47
CA LEU A 274 -9.64 -8.54 -8.87
C LEU A 274 -9.48 -9.31 -10.18
N VAL A 275 -8.81 -8.71 -11.17
CA VAL A 275 -8.55 -9.41 -12.43
C VAL A 275 -7.51 -10.53 -12.23
N GLY A 276 -6.51 -10.32 -11.36
CA GLY A 276 -5.60 -11.36 -10.93
C GLY A 276 -6.29 -12.54 -10.25
N LEU A 277 -7.29 -12.32 -9.40
CA LEU A 277 -8.07 -13.39 -8.75
C LEU A 277 -8.81 -14.26 -9.76
N ARG A 278 -9.41 -13.62 -10.77
CA ARG A 278 -10.08 -14.33 -11.88
C ARG A 278 -9.07 -15.13 -12.69
N ALA A 279 -7.90 -14.58 -12.99
CA ALA A 279 -6.85 -15.30 -13.68
C ALA A 279 -6.30 -16.49 -12.86
N ALA A 280 -6.12 -16.32 -11.54
CA ALA A 280 -5.71 -17.40 -10.65
C ALA A 280 -6.77 -18.51 -10.55
N HIS A 281 -8.05 -18.15 -10.64
CA HIS A 281 -9.14 -19.11 -10.70
C HIS A 281 -9.12 -19.93 -11.99
N GLU A 282 -8.98 -19.28 -13.16
CA GLU A 282 -8.85 -19.97 -14.45
C GLU A 282 -7.58 -20.84 -14.50
N ALA A 283 -6.52 -20.44 -13.79
CA ALA A 283 -5.29 -21.20 -13.65
C ALA A 283 -5.37 -22.36 -12.63
N ASP A 284 -6.44 -22.46 -11.82
CA ASP A 284 -6.54 -23.30 -10.63
C ASP A 284 -5.29 -23.21 -9.70
N THR A 285 -4.80 -21.99 -9.47
CA THR A 285 -3.64 -21.71 -8.60
C THR A 285 -4.07 -21.07 -7.28
N PRO A 286 -4.54 -21.87 -6.29
CA PRO A 286 -5.10 -21.35 -5.04
C PRO A 286 -4.10 -20.57 -4.20
N GLY A 287 -2.80 -20.88 -4.30
CA GLY A 287 -1.72 -20.17 -3.61
C GLY A 287 -1.56 -18.73 -4.12
N VAL A 288 -1.53 -18.56 -5.44
CA VAL A 288 -1.52 -17.23 -6.09
C VAL A 288 -2.78 -16.44 -5.72
N ALA A 289 -3.96 -17.06 -5.78
CA ALA A 289 -5.20 -16.41 -5.35
C ALA A 289 -5.15 -15.97 -3.87
N ALA A 290 -4.64 -16.82 -2.98
CA ALA A 290 -4.46 -16.50 -1.58
C ALA A 290 -3.46 -15.34 -1.37
N ASN A 291 -2.38 -15.30 -2.14
CA ASN A 291 -1.40 -14.21 -2.09
C ASN A 291 -2.01 -12.88 -2.58
N ILE A 292 -2.88 -12.91 -3.60
CA ILE A 292 -3.61 -11.72 -4.05
C ILE A 292 -4.57 -11.23 -2.95
N LEU A 293 -5.33 -12.12 -2.32
CA LEU A 293 -6.20 -11.76 -1.19
C LEU A 293 -5.41 -11.22 -0.01
N ARG A 294 -4.20 -11.73 0.26
CA ARG A 294 -3.27 -11.16 1.24
C ARG A 294 -2.85 -9.73 0.88
N CYS A 295 -2.55 -9.44 -0.39
CA CYS A 295 -2.25 -8.08 -0.83
C CYS A 295 -3.46 -7.14 -0.60
N MET A 296 -4.67 -7.58 -0.96
CA MET A 296 -5.90 -6.82 -0.71
C MET A 296 -6.14 -6.61 0.79
N ALA A 297 -5.87 -7.63 1.62
CA ALA A 297 -5.98 -7.52 3.07
C ALA A 297 -4.97 -6.51 3.63
N HIS A 298 -3.72 -6.53 3.13
CA HIS A 298 -2.73 -5.53 3.48
C HIS A 298 -3.22 -4.12 3.17
N GLN A 299 -3.76 -3.89 1.97
CA GLN A 299 -4.36 -2.61 1.58
C GLN A 299 -5.52 -2.20 2.52
N ALA A 300 -6.44 -3.12 2.83
CA ALA A 300 -7.56 -2.84 3.72
C ALA A 300 -7.10 -2.42 5.13
N ARG A 301 -6.09 -3.11 5.71
CA ARG A 301 -5.51 -2.72 7.00
C ARG A 301 -4.88 -1.33 6.97
N SER A 302 -4.10 -1.03 5.95
CA SER A 302 -3.45 0.29 5.80
C SER A 302 -4.46 1.43 5.68
N ASN A 303 -5.65 1.13 5.14
CA ASN A 303 -6.76 2.08 5.02
C ASN A 303 -7.63 2.16 6.30
N GLY A 304 -7.25 1.47 7.38
CA GLY A 304 -7.99 1.48 8.64
C GLY A 304 -9.23 0.59 8.66
N ASP A 305 -9.33 -0.39 7.76
CA ASP A 305 -10.40 -1.39 7.72
C ASP A 305 -9.87 -2.81 8.02
N PRO A 306 -9.56 -3.10 9.30
CA PRO A 306 -9.07 -4.41 9.69
C PRO A 306 -10.14 -5.51 9.58
N GLY A 307 -11.44 -5.16 9.59
CA GLY A 307 -12.53 -6.13 9.44
C GLY A 307 -12.52 -6.78 8.06
N THR A 308 -12.46 -5.96 7.01
CA THR A 308 -12.32 -6.46 5.63
C THR A 308 -11.02 -7.26 5.46
N ALA A 309 -9.92 -6.84 6.07
CA ALA A 309 -8.66 -7.57 6.00
C ALA A 309 -8.76 -8.99 6.60
N ILE A 310 -9.43 -9.15 7.75
CA ILE A 310 -9.66 -10.44 8.40
C ILE A 310 -10.48 -11.35 7.48
N GLU A 311 -11.56 -10.84 6.90
CA GLU A 311 -12.43 -11.62 6.02
C GLU A 311 -11.74 -12.04 4.71
N LEU A 312 -10.90 -11.17 4.12
CA LEU A 312 -10.10 -11.51 2.94
C LEU A 312 -9.10 -12.63 3.24
N LEU A 313 -8.41 -12.59 4.38
CA LEU A 313 -7.45 -13.63 4.77
C LEU A 313 -8.12 -14.96 5.13
N ARG A 314 -9.30 -14.91 5.78
CA ARG A 314 -10.12 -16.11 6.02
C ARG A 314 -10.62 -16.71 4.72
N SER A 315 -11.05 -15.86 3.78
CA SER A 315 -11.47 -16.27 2.44
C SER A 315 -10.32 -16.90 1.66
N ALA A 316 -9.09 -16.37 1.79
CA ALA A 316 -7.90 -16.97 1.22
C ALA A 316 -7.70 -18.40 1.74
N ARG A 317 -7.69 -18.59 3.07
CA ARG A 317 -7.51 -19.92 3.68
C ARG A 317 -8.60 -20.91 3.26
N ALA A 318 -9.87 -20.48 3.26
CA ALA A 318 -11.00 -21.33 2.89
C ALA A 318 -10.99 -21.66 1.38
N GLY A 319 -10.77 -20.65 0.54
CA GLY A 319 -10.76 -20.76 -0.92
C GLY A 319 -9.65 -21.64 -1.47
N SER A 320 -8.54 -21.78 -0.74
CA SER A 320 -7.43 -22.63 -1.15
C SER A 320 -7.67 -24.14 -0.95
N ARG A 321 -8.75 -24.53 -0.26
CA ARG A 321 -9.18 -25.95 -0.10
C ARG A 321 -8.08 -26.88 0.41
N GLY A 322 -7.25 -26.39 1.33
CA GLY A 322 -6.16 -27.17 1.95
C GLY A 322 -4.96 -27.44 1.05
N ARG A 323 -4.84 -26.76 -0.10
CA ARG A 323 -3.72 -26.93 -1.05
C ARG A 323 -2.57 -25.93 -0.87
N LEU A 324 -2.57 -25.17 0.22
CA LEU A 324 -1.49 -24.21 0.51
C LEU A 324 -0.27 -24.92 1.08
N THR A 325 0.92 -24.46 0.70
CA THR A 325 2.15 -24.90 1.35
C THR A 325 2.20 -24.40 2.80
N SER A 326 3.11 -24.97 3.61
CA SER A 326 3.32 -24.53 4.99
C SER A 326 3.71 -23.05 5.07
N THR A 327 4.53 -22.56 4.14
CA THR A 327 4.92 -21.13 4.08
C THR A 327 3.74 -20.23 3.74
N GLU A 328 2.88 -20.61 2.80
CA GLU A 328 1.68 -19.84 2.49
C GLU A 328 0.71 -19.77 3.67
N GLN A 329 0.52 -20.90 4.36
CA GLN A 329 -0.29 -20.95 5.57
C GLN A 329 0.28 -20.03 6.66
N ALA A 330 1.59 -20.04 6.86
CA ALA A 330 2.27 -19.19 7.82
C ALA A 330 2.07 -17.71 7.51
N VAL A 331 2.25 -17.30 6.25
CA VAL A 331 2.07 -15.93 5.80
C VAL A 331 0.63 -15.44 5.98
N LEU A 332 -0.38 -16.27 5.68
CA LEU A 332 -1.77 -15.92 5.91
C LEU A 332 -2.09 -15.78 7.40
N ALA A 333 -1.56 -16.67 8.24
CA ALA A 333 -1.71 -16.60 9.70
C ALA A 333 -1.04 -15.35 10.29
N ALA A 334 0.17 -15.01 9.83
CA ALA A 334 0.87 -13.78 10.19
C ALA A 334 0.11 -12.51 9.76
N GLY A 335 -0.51 -12.54 8.57
CA GLY A 335 -1.42 -11.50 8.12
C GLY A 335 -2.64 -11.35 9.03
N LEU A 336 -3.22 -12.47 9.49
CA LEU A 336 -4.35 -12.47 10.43
C LEU A 336 -3.94 -11.90 11.78
N ALA A 337 -2.78 -12.30 12.31
CA ALA A 337 -2.25 -11.74 13.55
C ALA A 337 -2.14 -10.21 13.48
N SER A 338 -1.60 -9.72 12.36
CA SER A 338 -1.48 -8.28 12.11
C SER A 338 -2.83 -7.59 11.95
N ALA A 339 -3.84 -8.26 11.38
CA ALA A 339 -5.19 -7.72 11.22
C ALA A 339 -5.96 -7.65 12.54
N TYR A 340 -5.94 -8.72 13.33
CA TYR A 340 -6.51 -8.74 14.68
C TYR A 340 -5.82 -7.72 15.60
N GLY A 341 -4.49 -7.58 15.48
CA GLY A 341 -3.74 -6.58 16.24
C GLY A 341 -4.23 -5.16 15.97
N VAL A 342 -4.46 -4.79 14.70
CA VAL A 342 -5.02 -3.47 14.33
C VAL A 342 -6.48 -3.33 14.77
N ALA A 343 -7.25 -4.42 14.79
CA ALA A 343 -8.60 -4.43 15.33
C ALA A 343 -8.67 -4.32 16.87
N GLY A 344 -7.52 -4.43 17.57
CA GLY A 344 -7.44 -4.46 19.02
C GLY A 344 -7.82 -5.80 19.66
N ASP A 345 -7.99 -6.86 18.86
CA ASP A 345 -8.28 -8.21 19.34
C ASP A 345 -6.97 -8.96 19.65
N ARG A 346 -6.47 -8.75 20.88
CA ARG A 346 -5.18 -9.29 21.33
C ARG A 346 -5.16 -10.82 21.34
N ASP A 347 -6.21 -11.47 21.81
CA ASP A 347 -6.24 -12.92 21.97
C ASP A 347 -6.22 -13.63 20.60
N SER A 348 -7.00 -13.12 19.63
CA SER A 348 -6.96 -13.62 18.27
C SER A 348 -5.62 -13.32 17.58
N ALA A 349 -5.00 -12.17 17.88
CA ALA A 349 -3.69 -11.82 17.34
C ALA A 349 -2.59 -12.79 17.82
N LEU A 350 -2.58 -13.13 19.12
CA LEU A 350 -1.63 -14.10 19.69
C LEU A 350 -1.87 -15.51 19.14
N THR A 351 -3.13 -15.96 19.11
CA THR A 351 -3.49 -17.27 18.55
C THR A 351 -3.05 -17.39 17.08
N ALA A 352 -3.26 -16.35 16.28
CA ALA A 352 -2.82 -16.32 14.89
C ALA A 352 -1.29 -16.25 14.75
N SER A 353 -0.59 -15.63 15.70
CA SER A 353 0.88 -15.59 15.76
C SER A 353 1.45 -16.98 16.01
N ASP A 354 0.88 -17.72 16.97
CA ASP A 354 1.28 -19.11 17.27
C ASP A 354 1.07 -20.01 16.06
N ALA A 355 -0.07 -19.86 15.38
CA ALA A 355 -0.35 -20.59 14.14
C ALA A 355 0.64 -20.26 13.02
N ALA A 356 1.07 -19.00 12.91
CA ALA A 356 2.06 -18.59 11.93
C ALA A 356 3.44 -19.22 12.19
N TYR A 357 3.88 -19.26 13.45
CA TYR A 357 5.12 -19.91 13.83
C TYR A 357 5.07 -21.42 13.63
N ALA A 358 4.00 -22.09 14.07
CA ALA A 358 3.84 -23.52 13.89
C ALA A 358 3.87 -23.93 12.40
N ALA A 359 3.28 -23.10 11.52
CA ALA A 359 3.30 -23.35 10.08
C ALA A 359 4.69 -23.12 9.46
N ILE A 360 5.40 -22.04 9.82
CA ILE A 360 6.73 -21.77 9.22
C ILE A 360 7.80 -22.76 9.68
N GLU A 361 7.64 -23.37 10.85
CA GLU A 361 8.50 -24.48 11.31
C GLU A 361 8.40 -25.72 10.43
N GLN A 362 7.26 -25.89 9.73
CA GLN A 362 7.02 -26.98 8.78
C GLN A 362 7.32 -26.57 7.33
N SER A 363 7.96 -25.41 7.11
CA SER A 363 8.33 -24.96 5.76
C SER A 363 9.40 -25.84 5.15
N GLN A 364 9.29 -26.08 3.84
CA GLN A 364 10.27 -26.80 3.02
C GLN A 364 10.72 -25.85 1.91
N PRO A 365 11.70 -24.95 2.16
CA PRO A 365 12.05 -23.88 1.24
C PRO A 365 12.36 -24.33 -0.19
N ASP A 366 12.93 -25.52 -0.37
CA ASP A 366 13.27 -26.08 -1.68
C ASP A 366 12.04 -26.59 -2.48
N GLU A 367 10.90 -26.74 -1.81
CA GLU A 367 9.62 -27.19 -2.40
C GLU A 367 8.62 -26.03 -2.59
N GLU A 368 8.98 -24.82 -2.18
CA GLU A 368 8.09 -23.66 -2.26
C GLU A 368 7.96 -23.11 -3.70
N PRO A 369 6.77 -22.64 -4.10
CA PRO A 369 6.60 -21.94 -5.36
C PRO A 369 7.55 -20.73 -5.49
N PRO A 370 8.14 -20.47 -6.68
CA PRO A 370 9.12 -19.40 -6.87
C PRO A 370 8.64 -18.00 -6.45
N TYR A 371 7.34 -17.72 -6.48
CA TYR A 371 6.78 -16.44 -6.06
C TYR A 371 6.83 -16.19 -4.55
N LEU A 372 7.21 -17.18 -3.73
CA LEU A 372 7.36 -17.08 -2.27
C LEU A 372 8.79 -16.78 -1.81
N TYR A 373 9.73 -16.47 -2.70
CA TYR A 373 11.12 -16.17 -2.34
C TYR A 373 11.29 -15.09 -1.23
N TRP A 374 10.31 -14.19 -1.09
CA TRP A 374 10.25 -13.12 -0.07
C TRP A 374 9.69 -13.58 1.28
N ALA A 375 9.21 -14.82 1.39
CA ALA A 375 8.57 -15.36 2.58
C ALA A 375 9.50 -16.35 3.29
N GLY A 376 9.66 -16.15 4.60
CA GLY A 376 10.41 -17.07 5.45
C GLY A 376 10.25 -16.75 6.93
N PRO A 377 11.05 -17.36 7.81
CA PRO A 377 11.01 -17.11 9.25
C PRO A 377 11.13 -15.63 9.62
N TYR A 378 11.90 -14.85 8.86
CA TYR A 378 12.04 -13.40 9.07
C TYR A 378 10.72 -12.64 8.84
N THR A 379 9.97 -13.00 7.80
CA THR A 379 8.67 -12.40 7.45
C THR A 379 7.64 -12.64 8.54
N ILE A 380 7.63 -13.86 9.11
CA ILE A 380 6.74 -14.25 10.20
C ILE A 380 7.11 -13.49 11.48
N ALA A 381 8.39 -13.49 11.85
CA ALA A 381 8.85 -12.76 13.02
C ALA A 381 8.52 -11.27 12.94
N HIS A 382 8.74 -10.63 11.78
CA HIS A 382 8.37 -9.24 11.58
C HIS A 382 6.87 -9.00 11.78
N SER A 383 6.03 -9.85 11.19
CA SER A 383 4.57 -9.70 11.25
C SER A 383 4.03 -9.90 12.67
N VAL A 384 4.58 -10.85 13.42
CA VAL A 384 4.23 -11.07 14.83
C VAL A 384 4.64 -9.86 15.67
N GLY A 385 5.83 -9.32 15.47
CA GLY A 385 6.25 -8.06 16.12
C GLY A 385 5.30 -6.90 15.79
N ALA A 386 4.86 -6.78 14.54
CA ALA A 386 3.89 -5.76 14.13
C ALA A 386 2.51 -5.94 14.77
N ALA A 387 2.06 -7.19 14.94
CA ALA A 387 0.82 -7.51 15.65
C ALA A 387 0.92 -7.09 17.13
N LEU A 388 2.01 -7.45 17.81
CA LEU A 388 2.26 -7.06 19.21
C LEU A 388 2.28 -5.53 19.38
N MET A 389 3.00 -4.82 18.49
CA MET A 389 2.98 -3.36 18.44
C MET A 389 1.58 -2.77 18.32
N SER A 390 0.73 -3.39 17.50
CA SER A 390 -0.65 -2.92 17.28
C SER A 390 -1.54 -3.17 18.50
N THR A 391 -1.29 -4.25 19.24
CA THR A 391 -1.98 -4.57 20.50
C THR A 391 -1.44 -3.82 21.73
N GLY A 392 -0.52 -2.87 21.54
CA GLY A 392 0.05 -2.06 22.62
C GLY A 392 1.17 -2.74 23.42
N ASP A 393 1.87 -3.71 22.83
CA ASP A 393 3.01 -4.41 23.45
C ASP A 393 4.33 -4.16 22.71
N PRO A 394 4.89 -2.94 22.81
CA PRO A 394 6.14 -2.61 22.12
C PRO A 394 7.33 -3.39 22.67
N THR A 395 7.37 -3.66 23.98
CA THR A 395 8.45 -4.43 24.60
C THR A 395 8.46 -5.89 24.12
N GLY A 396 7.29 -6.53 24.04
CA GLY A 396 7.16 -7.88 23.49
C GLY A 396 7.53 -7.95 22.00
N ALA A 397 7.32 -6.88 21.23
CA ALA A 397 7.63 -6.86 19.80
C ALA A 397 9.13 -6.83 19.45
N ILE A 398 9.96 -6.22 20.31
CA ILE A 398 11.41 -6.06 20.10
C ILE A 398 12.13 -7.36 19.70
N PRO A 399 12.06 -8.47 20.47
CA PRO A 399 12.76 -9.71 20.13
C PRO A 399 12.34 -10.30 18.78
N HIS A 400 11.07 -10.10 18.38
CA HIS A 400 10.57 -10.56 17.08
C HIS A 400 11.14 -9.72 15.93
N PHE A 401 11.22 -8.40 16.09
CA PHE A 401 11.87 -7.55 15.08
C PHE A 401 13.37 -7.80 14.97
N GLN A 402 14.06 -8.01 16.08
CA GLN A 402 15.47 -8.42 16.09
C GLN A 402 15.67 -9.73 15.32
N THR A 403 14.87 -10.76 15.63
CA THR A 403 14.88 -12.04 14.92
C THR A 403 14.65 -11.86 13.41
N ALA A 404 13.74 -10.96 13.02
CA ALA A 404 13.49 -10.67 11.61
C ALA A 404 14.70 -10.05 10.91
N ILE A 405 15.38 -9.12 11.57
CA ILE A 405 16.58 -8.44 11.05
C ILE A 405 17.78 -9.40 11.00
N ASP A 406 17.94 -10.29 11.97
CA ASP A 406 19.03 -11.25 12.01
C ASP A 406 18.90 -12.32 10.92
N ARG A 407 17.67 -12.63 10.51
CA ARG A 407 17.37 -13.69 9.54
C ARG A 407 17.15 -13.21 8.10
N ILE A 408 16.91 -11.92 7.87
CA ILE A 408 16.73 -11.40 6.51
C ILE A 408 18.07 -11.30 5.78
N GLY A 409 18.09 -11.79 4.53
CA GLY A 409 19.26 -11.71 3.64
C GLY A 409 19.64 -10.28 3.26
N THR A 410 20.84 -10.12 2.69
CA THR A 410 21.35 -8.83 2.22
C THR A 410 20.81 -8.40 0.84
N ASP A 411 20.10 -9.30 0.16
CA ASP A 411 19.48 -9.13 -1.14
C ASP A 411 18.12 -8.41 -1.09
N LEU A 412 17.56 -8.20 0.11
CA LEU A 412 16.31 -7.47 0.38
C LEU A 412 16.55 -6.19 1.21
N PRO A 413 17.32 -5.21 0.71
CA PRO A 413 17.73 -4.04 1.50
C PRO A 413 16.55 -3.14 1.91
N ARG A 414 15.51 -3.04 1.07
CA ARG A 414 14.30 -2.24 1.38
C ARG A 414 13.50 -2.82 2.53
N ASP A 415 13.29 -4.15 2.52
CA ASP A 415 12.56 -4.83 3.60
C ASP A 415 13.35 -4.79 4.89
N ARG A 416 14.67 -5.01 4.82
CA ARG A 416 15.57 -4.89 5.98
C ARG A 416 15.47 -3.50 6.63
N LEU A 417 15.53 -2.42 5.84
CA LEU A 417 15.32 -1.06 6.34
C LEU A 417 13.95 -0.93 7.00
N GLY A 418 12.90 -1.43 6.35
CA GLY A 418 11.55 -1.44 6.91
C GLY A 418 11.43 -2.18 8.26
N PHE A 419 12.22 -3.22 8.48
CA PHE A 419 12.26 -3.97 9.73
C PHE A 419 12.99 -3.19 10.82
N VAL A 420 14.13 -2.59 10.50
CA VAL A 420 14.89 -1.74 11.44
C VAL A 420 14.06 -0.53 11.89
N LEU A 421 13.31 0.11 10.99
CA LEU A 421 12.43 1.22 11.35
C LEU A 421 11.28 0.79 12.28
N ASN A 422 10.74 -0.42 12.12
CA ASN A 422 9.75 -0.95 13.06
C ASN A 422 10.37 -1.30 14.42
N LEU A 423 11.60 -1.81 14.45
CA LEU A 423 12.36 -1.98 15.69
C LEU A 423 12.60 -0.64 16.40
N ALA A 424 13.00 0.40 15.67
CA ALA A 424 13.18 1.75 16.22
C ALA A 424 11.89 2.32 16.80
N MET A 425 10.77 2.14 16.10
CA MET A 425 9.46 2.52 16.62
C MET A 425 9.09 1.74 17.89
N ALA A 426 9.44 0.45 17.97
CA ALA A 426 9.21 -0.36 19.17
C ALA A 426 10.02 0.15 20.36
N HIS A 427 11.33 0.38 20.20
CA HIS A 427 12.18 0.99 21.24
C HIS A 427 11.66 2.37 21.68
N THR A 428 11.25 3.22 20.72
CA THR A 428 10.68 4.53 21.01
C THR A 428 9.41 4.42 21.88
N ARG A 429 8.52 3.47 21.57
CA ARG A 429 7.28 3.24 22.34
C ARG A 429 7.51 2.49 23.66
N ALA A 430 8.65 1.80 23.80
CA ALA A 430 9.09 1.14 25.02
C ALA A 430 9.94 2.05 25.92
N ASP A 431 9.95 3.38 25.68
CA ASP A 431 10.70 4.38 26.45
C ASP A 431 12.23 4.21 26.37
N ASP A 432 12.74 3.71 25.24
CA ASP A 432 14.16 3.56 24.93
C ASP A 432 14.54 4.33 23.64
N PRO A 433 14.46 5.68 23.63
CA PRO A 433 14.75 6.50 22.46
C PRO A 433 16.23 6.48 22.06
N ASP A 434 17.15 6.19 22.98
CA ASP A 434 18.60 6.12 22.68
C ASP A 434 18.91 5.00 21.68
N THR A 435 18.42 3.79 21.95
CA THR A 435 18.56 2.66 21.02
C THR A 435 17.88 2.97 19.69
N ALA A 436 16.67 3.55 19.73
CA ALA A 436 15.93 3.92 18.53
C ALA A 436 16.72 4.91 17.64
N ILE A 437 17.37 5.91 18.23
CA ILE A 437 18.22 6.88 17.51
C ILE A 437 19.41 6.19 16.87
N GLY A 438 20.12 5.35 17.64
CA GLY A 438 21.31 4.65 17.16
C GLY A 438 21.03 3.81 15.91
N ILE A 439 20.04 2.92 16.01
CA ILE A 439 19.72 2.00 14.90
C ILE A 439 19.11 2.73 13.69
N THR A 440 18.34 3.80 13.92
CA THR A 440 17.77 4.59 12.80
C THR A 440 18.88 5.32 12.04
N ARG A 441 19.83 5.93 12.76
CA ARG A 441 20.97 6.63 12.14
C ARG A 441 21.83 5.67 11.31
N GLU A 442 22.14 4.51 11.87
CA GLU A 442 22.91 3.48 11.17
C GLU A 442 22.18 3.00 9.90
N ALA A 443 20.87 2.72 10.00
CA ALA A 443 20.07 2.25 8.87
C ALA A 443 20.00 3.26 7.72
N ILE A 444 19.80 4.55 8.03
CA ILE A 444 19.77 5.63 7.04
C ILE A 444 21.13 5.78 6.35
N THR A 445 22.22 5.65 7.11
CA THR A 445 23.57 5.82 6.57
C THR A 445 23.99 4.66 5.67
N THR A 446 23.58 3.44 6.02
CA THR A 446 24.01 2.21 5.33
C THR A 446 23.10 1.84 4.15
N THR A 447 21.86 2.34 4.13
CA THR A 447 20.86 1.96 3.12
C THR A 447 20.53 3.11 2.19
N THR A 448 21.17 3.17 1.02
CA THR A 448 20.82 4.11 -0.04
C THR A 448 19.67 3.55 -0.89
N VAL A 449 18.43 3.65 -0.42
CA VAL A 449 17.25 3.17 -1.17
C VAL A 449 16.35 4.36 -1.55
N PRO A 450 16.26 4.72 -2.84
CA PRO A 450 15.31 5.73 -3.30
C PRO A 450 13.89 5.18 -3.19
N SER A 451 13.17 5.55 -2.13
CA SER A 451 11.76 5.20 -1.95
C SER A 451 11.05 6.26 -1.12
N SER A 452 10.03 6.90 -1.69
CA SER A 452 9.16 7.85 -0.99
C SER A 452 8.48 7.22 0.23
N ILE A 453 8.08 5.94 0.13
CA ILE A 453 7.49 5.19 1.24
C ILE A 453 8.49 5.02 2.39
N MET A 454 9.76 4.72 2.09
CA MET A 454 10.78 4.61 3.13
C MET A 454 11.09 5.97 3.76
N ALA A 455 11.09 7.05 2.97
CA ALA A 455 11.23 8.42 3.48
C ALA A 455 10.10 8.79 4.46
N ASP A 456 8.85 8.45 4.13
CA ASP A 456 7.71 8.69 5.01
C ASP A 456 7.85 7.90 6.32
N ARG A 457 8.23 6.62 6.26
CA ARG A 457 8.47 5.80 7.47
C ARG A 457 9.63 6.29 8.33
N ILE A 458 10.71 6.77 7.72
CA ILE A 458 11.80 7.43 8.42
C ILE A 458 11.28 8.68 9.13
N SER A 459 10.47 9.50 8.44
CA SER A 459 9.85 10.69 9.03
C SER A 459 8.96 10.34 10.21
N GLU A 460 8.18 9.26 10.14
CA GLU A 460 7.33 8.79 11.25
C GLU A 460 8.15 8.40 12.48
N VAL A 461 9.26 7.66 12.29
CA VAL A 461 10.17 7.30 13.40
C VAL A 461 10.81 8.55 14.00
N CYS A 462 11.34 9.46 13.17
CA CYS A 462 11.92 10.72 13.66
C CYS A 462 10.90 11.57 14.43
N GLN A 463 9.65 11.63 13.97
CA GLN A 463 8.58 12.34 14.65
C GLN A 463 8.23 11.69 16.00
N ALA A 464 8.17 10.36 16.07
CA ALA A 464 7.92 9.64 17.30
C ALA A 464 9.03 9.88 18.33
N ILE A 465 10.30 9.84 17.91
CA ILE A 465 11.46 10.14 18.76
C ILE A 465 11.44 11.62 19.20
N THR A 466 11.11 12.54 18.31
CA THR A 466 10.99 13.97 18.67
C THR A 466 9.91 14.19 19.74
N ALA A 467 8.81 13.44 19.68
CA ALA A 467 7.73 13.55 20.65
C ALA A 467 8.12 13.11 22.08
N THR A 468 9.19 12.32 22.25
CA THR A 468 9.70 11.98 23.59
C THR A 468 10.47 13.12 24.25
N GLY A 469 10.85 14.17 23.48
CA GLY A 469 11.66 15.28 23.98
C GLY A 469 13.15 14.96 24.09
N HIS A 470 13.61 13.85 23.50
CA HIS A 470 15.01 13.42 23.55
C HIS A 470 15.96 14.42 22.84
N PRO A 471 17.10 14.81 23.44
CA PRO A 471 18.02 15.81 22.85
C PRO A 471 18.60 15.38 21.49
N GLY A 472 18.84 14.08 21.30
CA GLY A 472 19.35 13.54 20.02
C GLY A 472 18.34 13.49 18.87
N ALA A 473 17.06 13.82 19.11
CA ALA A 473 16.01 13.75 18.09
C ALA A 473 16.22 14.75 16.95
N SER A 474 16.65 15.97 17.28
CA SER A 474 16.88 17.04 16.29
C SER A 474 18.01 16.69 15.33
N GLU A 475 19.12 16.15 15.85
CA GLU A 475 20.26 15.72 15.02
C GLU A 475 19.89 14.55 14.11
N LEU A 476 19.09 13.60 14.58
CA LEU A 476 18.60 12.50 13.75
C LEU A 476 17.69 13.02 12.63
N ALA A 477 16.79 13.95 12.93
CA ALA A 477 15.88 14.54 11.95
C ALA A 477 16.60 15.43 10.92
N GLU A 478 17.74 16.02 11.28
CA GLU A 478 18.63 16.71 10.34
C GLU A 478 19.34 15.71 9.44
N HIS A 479 19.99 14.68 10.02
CA HIS A 479 20.64 13.60 9.26
C HIS A 479 19.71 12.92 8.26
N ALA A 480 18.46 12.65 8.67
CA ALA A 480 17.44 12.06 7.80
C ALA A 480 17.08 12.97 6.61
N ARG A 481 16.98 14.30 6.81
CA ARG A 481 16.68 15.27 5.74
C ARG A 481 17.83 15.48 4.76
N GLU A 482 19.07 15.26 5.21
CA GLU A 482 20.25 15.38 4.35
C GLU A 482 20.48 14.13 3.50
N THR A 483 20.03 12.96 3.98
CA THR A 483 20.33 11.67 3.35
C THR A 483 19.20 11.15 2.46
N VAL A 484 17.95 11.53 2.72
CA VAL A 484 16.73 11.03 2.06
C VAL A 484 15.95 12.18 1.45
#